data_AF-A0A0B1P0Y2-F1
#
_entry.id   AF-A0A0B1P0Y2-F1
#
_cell.length_a   1.000
_cell.length_b   1.000
_cell.length_c   1.000
_cell.angle_alpha   90.00
_cell.angle_beta   90.00
_cell.angle_gamma   90.00
#
_symmetry.space_group_name_H-M   'P 1'
#
loop_
_entity.id
_entity.type
_entity.pdbx_description
1 polymer ?
#
loop_
_entity_poly.entity_id
_entity_poly.type
_entity_poly.pdbx_seq_one_letter_code
_entity_poly.pdbx_strand_id
1 'polypeptide(L)'
;MQEVNRNKESQIASHRDNSATSVSDKRLFDRLPQGHEWRKLSPAGIREVIVKKLHISPSLIGRIKPVHSGFALSPCSAEAREEILKAENGLFLSGAKLETATNWVSVLVPTVPAFVNMEQGVVEVSKDMLSDEIERVSSMRPAHLKLYGRNNLESPHRTWLAYFPKAPRGGFRVFDESGVLRPYKKQKPTEFCERCNGHHPSKNCSRAPSCANCGSTYHTADIGMAATKCRNCGGPHRADSRRCLARPTRSGSPTKEQLKTYRQMGEREYNAVQRAKVAEEKAASIERTEIDLTGSQASEVSMTVDNSQATPVEDTTTVASRL
;
A
#
# COMPACT_ATOMS: atom_id res chain seq x y z
N MET A 1 73.36 8.95 7.19
CA MET A 1 72.46 9.19 6.04
C MET A 1 71.11 8.59 6.40
N GLN A 2 70.05 9.40 6.33
CA GLN A 2 68.67 8.98 6.57
C GLN A 2 68.21 7.99 5.51
N GLU A 3 67.51 6.93 5.92
CA GLU A 3 66.42 6.30 5.16
C GLU A 3 65.57 5.45 6.11
N VAL A 4 64.41 5.97 6.52
CA VAL A 4 63.05 5.56 6.10
C VAL A 4 62.69 4.13 6.51
N ASN A 5 62.01 3.99 7.65
CA ASN A 5 61.17 2.83 7.94
C ASN A 5 59.73 3.30 8.19
N ARG A 6 58.85 2.93 7.26
CA ARG A 6 57.40 3.14 7.30
C ARG A 6 56.80 2.28 8.41
N ASN A 7 56.17 2.93 9.39
CA ASN A 7 55.42 2.27 10.44
C ASN A 7 54.20 1.54 9.88
N LYS A 8 54.07 0.28 10.29
CA LYS A 8 52.97 -0.65 9.99
C LYS A 8 51.87 -0.42 11.02
N GLU A 9 50.93 0.47 10.73
CA GLU A 9 49.74 0.65 11.57
C GLU A 9 48.75 -0.50 11.34
N SER A 10 48.58 -1.28 12.40
CA SER A 10 47.55 -2.29 12.56
C SER A 10 46.21 -1.58 12.80
N GLN A 11 45.34 -1.59 11.79
CA GLN A 11 43.96 -1.17 11.96
C GLN A 11 43.23 -2.18 12.86
N ILE A 12 43.07 -1.80 14.12
CA ILE A 12 42.16 -2.42 15.07
C ILE A 12 40.74 -2.29 14.49
N ALA A 13 40.21 -3.41 14.01
CA ALA A 13 38.81 -3.55 13.65
C ALA A 13 37.97 -3.34 14.92
N SER A 14 37.42 -2.14 15.07
CA SER A 14 36.39 -1.87 16.06
C SER A 14 35.14 -2.64 15.66
N HIS A 15 34.88 -3.73 16.39
CA HIS A 15 33.58 -4.38 16.46
C HIS A 15 32.54 -3.30 16.81
N ARG A 16 31.82 -2.81 15.80
CA ARG A 16 30.59 -2.05 16.03
C ARG A 16 29.55 -3.05 16.49
N ASP A 17 29.36 -3.09 17.80
CA ASP A 17 28.13 -3.59 18.40
C ASP A 17 26.94 -2.86 17.76
N ASN A 18 26.26 -3.55 16.84
CA ASN A 18 24.95 -3.17 16.34
C ASN A 18 23.91 -3.41 17.45
N SER A 19 24.02 -2.67 18.55
CA SER A 19 22.85 -2.38 19.38
C SER A 19 22.17 -1.17 18.75
N ALA A 20 21.20 -1.44 17.87
CA ALA A 20 20.27 -0.41 17.45
C ALA A 20 19.45 -0.03 18.69
N THR A 21 19.92 0.95 19.46
CA THR A 21 19.13 1.67 20.44
C THR A 21 17.90 2.19 19.70
N SER A 22 16.75 1.58 19.95
CA SER A 22 15.48 2.02 19.37
C SER A 22 15.25 3.46 19.81
N VAL A 23 15.48 4.43 18.92
CA VAL A 23 15.15 5.83 19.19
C VAL A 23 13.66 5.86 19.49
N SER A 24 13.30 6.11 20.75
CA SER A 24 11.90 6.19 21.15
C SER A 24 11.24 7.34 20.41
N ASP A 25 10.05 7.10 19.86
CA ASP A 25 9.27 8.14 19.20
C ASP A 25 8.86 9.18 20.25
N LYS A 26 9.35 10.42 20.13
CA LYS A 26 9.11 11.49 21.11
C LYS A 26 7.86 12.32 20.80
N ARG A 27 7.11 11.96 19.75
CA ARG A 27 5.90 12.70 19.36
C ARG A 27 4.77 12.50 20.35
N LEU A 28 3.85 13.47 20.34
CA LEU A 28 2.56 13.39 21.01
C LEU A 28 1.47 13.30 19.94
N PHE A 29 0.37 12.64 20.26
CA PHE A 29 -0.77 12.48 19.37
C PHE A 29 -1.98 13.15 20.00
N ASP A 30 -2.54 14.12 19.29
CA ASP A 30 -3.86 14.64 19.57
C ASP A 30 -4.88 13.74 18.84
N ARG A 31 -5.55 12.87 19.60
CA ARG A 31 -6.53 11.91 19.09
C ARG A 31 -7.91 12.55 19.09
N LEU A 32 -8.54 12.50 17.93
CA LEU A 32 -9.85 13.09 17.70
C LEU A 32 -10.86 11.98 17.30
N PRO A 33 -12.09 11.97 17.82
CA PRO A 33 -13.15 11.09 17.35
C PRO A 33 -13.45 11.26 15.86
N GLN A 34 -14.04 10.25 15.22
CA GLN A 34 -14.49 10.38 13.83
C GLN A 34 -15.57 11.48 13.74
N GLY A 35 -15.46 12.37 12.76
CA GLY A 35 -16.38 13.51 12.61
C GLY A 35 -16.06 14.74 13.46
N HIS A 36 -15.04 14.69 14.32
CA HIS A 36 -14.66 15.86 15.13
C HIS A 36 -14.25 17.06 14.26
N GLU A 37 -14.77 18.26 14.57
CA GLU A 37 -14.60 19.47 13.76
C GLU A 37 -13.13 19.84 13.53
N TRP A 38 -12.28 19.60 14.54
CA TRP A 38 -10.84 19.90 14.42
C TRP A 38 -10.14 19.10 13.32
N ARG A 39 -10.70 17.97 12.86
CA ARG A 39 -10.12 17.20 11.75
C ARG A 39 -10.10 17.97 10.42
N LYS A 40 -10.92 19.00 10.27
CA LYS A 40 -10.95 19.90 9.09
C LYS A 40 -9.92 21.02 9.19
N LEU A 41 -9.32 21.24 10.37
CA LEU A 41 -8.38 22.32 10.59
C LEU A 41 -7.02 22.02 9.95
N SER A 42 -6.35 23.09 9.54
CA SER A 42 -4.96 23.03 9.10
C SER A 42 -4.02 22.82 10.30
N PRO A 43 -2.75 22.42 10.07
CA PRO A 43 -1.75 22.36 11.13
C PRO A 43 -1.58 23.68 11.89
N ALA A 44 -1.79 24.83 11.23
CA ALA A 44 -1.75 26.14 11.89
C ALA A 44 -2.96 26.35 12.82
N GLY A 45 -4.17 26.04 12.35
CA GLY A 45 -5.37 26.15 13.17
C GLY A 45 -5.33 25.24 14.40
N ILE A 46 -4.82 24.01 14.24
CA ILE A 46 -4.64 23.10 15.39
C ILE A 46 -3.63 23.63 16.39
N ARG A 47 -2.56 24.26 15.94
CA ARG A 47 -1.59 24.89 16.84
C ARG A 47 -2.26 25.92 17.73
N GLU A 48 -3.07 26.81 17.17
CA GLU A 48 -3.80 27.83 17.92
C GLU A 48 -4.75 27.21 18.95
N VAL A 49 -5.51 26.20 18.52
CA VAL A 49 -6.45 25.49 19.39
C VAL A 49 -5.73 24.84 20.57
N ILE A 50 -4.64 24.11 20.31
CA ILE A 50 -3.88 23.40 21.35
C ILE A 50 -3.24 24.39 22.31
N VAL A 51 -2.60 25.45 21.80
CA VAL A 51 -1.99 26.51 22.61
C VAL A 51 -3.03 27.14 23.55
N LYS A 52 -4.21 27.46 23.02
CA LYS A 52 -5.31 28.05 23.79
C LYS A 52 -5.89 27.10 24.82
N LYS A 53 -6.08 25.83 24.48
CA LYS A 53 -6.70 24.83 25.38
C LYS A 53 -5.75 24.35 26.47
N LEU A 54 -4.47 24.16 26.13
CA LEU A 54 -3.44 23.71 27.06
C LEU A 54 -2.80 24.88 27.84
N HIS A 55 -3.04 26.13 27.45
CA HIS A 55 -2.42 27.32 28.06
C HIS A 55 -0.88 27.25 28.04
N ILE A 56 -0.30 26.85 26.91
CA ILE A 56 1.14 26.66 26.73
C ILE A 56 1.72 27.64 25.71
N SER A 57 3.05 27.85 25.72
CA SER A 57 3.68 28.65 24.67
C SER A 57 3.62 27.95 23.30
N PRO A 58 3.32 28.67 22.20
CA PRO A 58 3.37 28.12 20.84
C PRO A 58 4.76 27.63 20.44
N SER A 59 5.83 28.14 21.07
CA SER A 59 7.22 27.74 20.82
C SER A 59 7.55 26.32 21.29
N LEU A 60 6.72 25.72 22.16
CA LEU A 60 6.92 24.34 22.63
C LEU A 60 6.61 23.31 21.53
N ILE A 61 5.77 23.68 20.55
CA ILE A 61 5.37 22.82 19.46
C ILE A 61 6.24 23.13 18.25
N GLY A 62 7.04 22.18 17.78
CA GLY A 62 7.83 22.32 16.56
C GLY A 62 6.95 22.13 15.33
N ARG A 63 6.60 20.88 15.05
CA ARG A 63 5.86 20.50 13.84
C ARG A 63 4.56 19.81 14.18
N ILE A 64 3.51 20.11 13.40
CA ILE A 64 2.23 19.40 13.45
C ILE A 64 2.01 18.70 12.11
N LYS A 65 1.60 17.43 12.15
CA LYS A 65 1.23 16.66 10.95
C LYS A 65 -0.16 16.06 11.12
N PRO A 66 -1.07 16.22 10.13
CA PRO A 66 -2.33 15.50 10.14
C PRO A 66 -2.07 14.00 9.99
N VAL A 67 -2.83 13.20 10.73
CA VAL A 67 -2.81 11.73 10.67
C VAL A 67 -4.26 11.21 10.70
N HIS A 68 -4.45 9.94 10.36
CA HIS A 68 -5.80 9.37 10.27
C HIS A 68 -6.62 9.47 11.58
N SER A 69 -5.94 9.48 12.73
CA SER A 69 -6.58 9.58 14.05
C SER A 69 -6.72 11.01 14.60
N GLY A 70 -6.28 12.04 13.88
CA GLY A 70 -6.17 13.42 14.41
C GLY A 70 -4.84 14.07 13.99
N PHE A 71 -4.04 14.51 14.94
CA PHE A 71 -2.77 15.21 14.67
C PHE A 71 -1.60 14.61 15.44
N ALA A 72 -0.42 14.61 14.82
CA ALA A 72 0.84 14.28 15.46
C ALA A 72 1.61 15.57 15.72
N LEU A 73 1.94 15.82 16.98
CA LEU A 73 2.71 16.94 17.47
C LEU A 73 4.16 16.49 17.69
N SER A 74 5.10 17.24 17.15
CA SER A 74 6.52 17.12 17.43
C SER A 74 6.91 18.26 18.38
N PRO A 75 7.11 18.00 19.68
CA PRO A 75 7.65 18.98 20.61
C PRO A 75 9.04 19.45 20.18
N CYS A 76 9.40 20.68 20.53
CA CYS A 76 10.73 21.25 20.22
C CYS A 76 11.86 20.62 21.04
N SER A 77 11.56 20.14 22.24
CA SER A 77 12.53 19.51 23.15
C SER A 77 11.85 18.47 24.05
N ALA A 78 12.64 17.78 24.88
CA ALA A 78 12.10 16.84 25.87
C ALA A 78 11.36 17.59 26.99
N GLU A 79 11.84 18.77 27.38
CA GLU A 79 11.22 19.64 28.37
C GLU A 79 9.86 20.14 27.86
N ALA A 80 9.82 20.61 26.62
CA ALA A 80 8.59 21.01 25.95
C ALA A 80 7.57 19.86 25.89
N ARG A 81 8.03 18.64 25.66
CA ARG A 81 7.17 17.44 25.66
C ARG A 81 6.52 17.21 27.02
N GLU A 82 7.30 17.27 28.09
CA GLU A 82 6.79 17.07 29.46
C GLU A 82 5.83 18.18 29.87
N GLU A 83 6.11 19.42 29.48
CA GLU A 83 5.22 20.56 29.75
C GLU A 83 3.86 20.40 29.04
N ILE A 84 3.87 19.99 27.77
CA ILE A 84 2.64 19.70 27.02
C ILE A 84 1.85 18.55 27.68
N LEU A 85 2.52 17.50 28.18
CA LEU A 85 1.87 16.38 28.86
C LEU A 85 1.26 16.78 30.22
N LYS A 86 1.95 17.61 31.01
CA LYS A 86 1.40 18.14 32.27
C LYS A 86 0.12 18.94 32.06
N ALA A 87 -0.01 19.57 30.90
CA ALA A 87 -1.19 20.34 30.53
C ALA A 87 -2.36 19.50 29.98
N GLU A 88 -2.22 18.17 29.82
CA GLU A 88 -3.14 17.31 29.05
C GLU A 88 -4.62 17.47 29.41
N ASN A 89 -4.92 17.76 30.68
CA ASN A 89 -6.26 17.96 31.19
C ASN A 89 -7.03 19.11 30.49
N GLY A 90 -6.32 20.06 29.86
CA GLY A 90 -6.91 21.15 29.09
C GLY A 90 -7.73 20.70 27.87
N LEU A 91 -7.52 19.46 27.38
CA LEU A 91 -8.25 18.90 26.25
C LEU A 91 -9.50 18.10 26.64
N PHE A 92 -9.68 17.77 27.93
CA PHE A 92 -10.73 16.85 28.40
C PHE A 92 -12.14 17.26 27.94
N LEU A 93 -12.49 18.53 28.06
CA LEU A 93 -13.80 19.06 27.65
C LEU A 93 -13.98 19.20 26.14
N SER A 94 -12.91 19.02 25.36
CA SER A 94 -12.96 19.15 23.90
C SER A 94 -13.16 17.81 23.21
N GLY A 95 -13.31 16.70 23.95
CA GLY A 95 -13.41 15.36 23.37
C GLY A 95 -12.14 14.89 22.65
N ALA A 96 -11.04 15.64 22.81
CA ALA A 96 -9.73 15.36 22.26
C ALA A 96 -8.86 14.72 23.35
N LYS A 97 -8.02 13.75 22.97
CA LYS A 97 -7.14 13.05 23.91
C LYS A 97 -5.69 13.18 23.48
N LEU A 98 -4.86 13.73 24.36
CA LEU A 98 -3.41 13.74 24.18
C LEU A 98 -2.83 12.37 24.56
N GLU A 99 -2.03 11.79 23.69
CA GLU A 99 -1.37 10.51 23.93
C GLU A 99 0.12 10.58 23.58
N THR A 100 0.96 9.88 24.35
CA THR A 100 2.36 9.69 23.98
C THR A 100 2.49 8.69 22.84
N ALA A 101 3.48 8.88 21.98
CA ALA A 101 3.83 7.86 20.99
C ALA A 101 4.25 6.57 21.70
N THR A 102 3.42 5.54 21.56
CA THR A 102 3.64 4.22 22.18
C THR A 102 3.87 3.18 21.10
N ASN A 103 4.98 2.43 21.24
CA ASN A 103 5.24 1.26 20.40
C ASN A 103 4.38 0.10 20.87
N TRP A 104 3.23 -0.10 20.21
CA TRP A 104 2.30 -1.16 20.57
C TRP A 104 2.83 -2.55 20.21
N VAL A 105 2.88 -3.44 21.20
CA VAL A 105 3.02 -4.88 20.98
C VAL A 105 1.66 -5.44 20.61
N SER A 106 1.54 -5.97 19.40
CA SER A 106 0.31 -6.61 18.91
C SER A 106 0.34 -8.10 19.27
N VAL A 107 -0.72 -8.60 19.92
CA VAL A 107 -0.89 -10.00 20.30
C VAL A 107 -2.16 -10.52 19.63
N LEU A 108 -2.05 -11.69 19.00
CA LEU A 108 -3.19 -12.40 18.42
C LEU A 108 -3.88 -13.20 19.51
N VAL A 109 -5.19 -13.04 19.61
CA VAL A 109 -6.09 -13.81 20.48
C VAL A 109 -6.96 -14.69 19.59
N PRO A 110 -6.53 -15.93 19.28
CA PRO A 110 -7.24 -16.81 18.37
C PRO A 110 -8.41 -17.52 19.06
N THR A 111 -9.41 -17.86 18.25
CA THR A 111 -10.55 -18.74 18.63
C THR A 111 -11.27 -18.32 19.92
N VAL A 112 -11.44 -17.02 20.14
CA VAL A 112 -12.27 -16.51 21.26
C VAL A 112 -13.72 -16.90 20.97
N PRO A 113 -14.44 -17.53 21.91
CA PRO A 113 -15.86 -17.85 21.70
C PRO A 113 -16.66 -16.58 21.41
N ALA A 114 -17.61 -16.66 20.48
CA ALA A 114 -18.52 -15.56 20.19
C ALA A 114 -19.53 -15.38 21.33
N PHE A 115 -19.87 -16.47 22.02
CA PHE A 115 -20.82 -16.51 23.12
C PHE A 115 -20.26 -17.38 24.25
N VAL A 116 -20.53 -17.01 25.49
CA VAL A 116 -20.18 -17.77 26.68
C VAL A 116 -21.43 -18.07 27.49
N ASN A 117 -21.51 -19.26 28.08
CA ASN A 117 -22.61 -19.65 28.94
C ASN A 117 -22.34 -19.15 30.36
N MET A 118 -23.20 -18.28 30.85
CA MET A 118 -23.20 -17.77 32.22
C MET A 118 -24.44 -18.27 32.96
N GLU A 119 -24.49 -18.11 34.27
CA GLU A 119 -25.66 -18.48 35.09
C GLU A 119 -26.94 -17.77 34.61
N GLN A 120 -26.81 -16.52 34.15
CA GLN A 120 -27.90 -15.70 33.63
C GLN A 120 -28.27 -16.03 32.16
N GLY A 121 -27.60 -17.02 31.55
CA GLY A 121 -27.83 -17.47 30.19
C GLY A 121 -26.62 -17.25 29.26
N VAL A 122 -26.89 -17.34 27.96
CA VAL A 122 -25.87 -17.19 26.91
C VAL A 122 -25.60 -15.71 26.65
N VAL A 123 -24.35 -15.27 26.84
CA VAL A 123 -23.93 -13.87 26.67
C VAL A 123 -22.94 -13.74 25.52
N GLU A 124 -23.14 -12.77 24.63
CA GLU A 124 -22.17 -12.46 23.58
C GLU A 124 -20.90 -11.85 24.18
N VAL A 125 -19.74 -12.34 23.76
CA VAL A 125 -18.45 -11.83 24.23
C VAL A 125 -18.21 -10.43 23.67
N SER A 126 -18.35 -9.43 24.55
CA SER A 126 -18.08 -8.03 24.24
C SER A 126 -16.58 -7.71 24.29
N LYS A 127 -16.23 -6.52 23.79
CA LYS A 127 -14.85 -6.01 23.83
C LYS A 127 -14.36 -5.84 25.29
N ASP A 128 -15.24 -5.38 26.17
CA ASP A 128 -14.89 -5.12 27.57
C ASP A 128 -14.74 -6.42 28.35
N MET A 129 -15.66 -7.39 28.14
CA MET A 129 -15.54 -8.74 28.72
C MET A 129 -14.22 -9.41 28.34
N LEU A 130 -13.83 -9.33 27.06
CA LEU A 130 -12.55 -9.85 26.61
C LEU A 130 -11.36 -9.09 27.23
N SER A 131 -11.47 -7.78 27.41
CA SER A 131 -10.43 -6.98 28.06
C SER A 131 -10.24 -7.36 29.53
N ASP A 132 -11.33 -7.54 30.26
CA ASP A 132 -11.33 -7.92 31.68
C ASP A 132 -10.76 -9.33 31.85
N GLU A 133 -11.13 -10.25 30.96
CA GLU A 133 -10.59 -11.61 30.97
C GLU A 133 -9.09 -11.64 30.67
N ILE A 134 -8.61 -10.88 29.67
CA ILE A 134 -7.18 -10.75 29.38
C ILE A 134 -6.44 -10.18 30.59
N GLU A 135 -7.00 -9.18 31.26
CA GLU A 135 -6.41 -8.59 32.45
C GLU A 135 -6.32 -9.59 33.60
N ARG A 136 -7.37 -10.39 33.85
CA ARG A 136 -7.41 -11.46 34.85
C ARG A 136 -6.28 -12.47 34.64
N VAL A 137 -6.10 -12.97 33.42
CA VAL A 137 -5.13 -14.05 33.13
C VAL A 137 -3.70 -13.57 32.93
N SER A 138 -3.48 -12.31 32.56
CA SER A 138 -2.16 -11.78 32.22
C SER A 138 -1.64 -10.71 33.19
N SER A 139 -2.48 -10.25 34.12
CA SER A 139 -2.26 -9.09 34.98
C SER A 139 -1.98 -7.80 34.19
N MET A 140 -2.47 -7.71 32.95
CA MET A 140 -2.26 -6.57 32.08
C MET A 140 -3.49 -6.32 31.21
N ARG A 141 -4.04 -5.11 31.32
CA ARG A 141 -5.14 -4.67 30.46
C ARG A 141 -4.63 -4.30 29.07
N PRO A 142 -5.23 -4.79 27.97
CA PRO A 142 -4.91 -4.30 26.64
C PRO A 142 -5.40 -2.86 26.48
N ALA A 143 -4.61 -2.01 25.86
CA ALA A 143 -5.00 -0.62 25.60
C ALA A 143 -6.03 -0.51 24.46
N HIS A 144 -5.98 -1.45 23.53
CA HIS A 144 -6.94 -1.52 22.44
C HIS A 144 -7.18 -2.98 22.03
N LEU A 145 -8.43 -3.28 21.67
CA LEU A 145 -8.86 -4.55 21.11
C LEU A 145 -9.58 -4.32 19.78
N LYS A 146 -9.29 -5.18 18.80
CA LYS A 146 -9.92 -5.14 17.48
C LYS A 146 -10.12 -6.54 16.92
N LEU A 147 -11.27 -6.81 16.31
CA LEU A 147 -11.48 -8.00 15.50
C LEU A 147 -10.46 -8.10 14.35
N TYR A 148 -9.94 -9.30 14.12
CA TYR A 148 -8.91 -9.59 13.13
C TYR A 148 -9.31 -10.73 12.19
N GLY A 149 -8.99 -10.60 10.91
CA GLY A 149 -9.33 -11.60 9.89
C GLY A 149 -10.80 -11.54 9.46
N ARG A 150 -11.26 -12.59 8.78
CA ARG A 150 -12.68 -12.76 8.46
C ARG A 150 -13.38 -13.28 9.72
N ASN A 151 -14.17 -12.42 10.34
CA ASN A 151 -15.05 -12.80 11.45
C ASN A 151 -16.47 -12.74 10.90
N ASN A 152 -17.00 -13.90 10.49
CA ASN A 152 -18.40 -14.01 10.13
C ASN A 152 -19.23 -13.93 11.41
N LEU A 153 -20.38 -13.23 11.38
CA LEU A 153 -21.26 -13.09 12.55
C LEU A 153 -21.77 -14.45 13.05
N GLU A 154 -21.94 -15.41 12.15
CA GLU A 154 -22.38 -16.78 12.42
C GLU A 154 -21.26 -17.71 12.92
N SER A 155 -19.99 -17.26 12.93
CA SER A 155 -18.88 -18.10 13.38
C SER A 155 -18.92 -18.27 14.91
N PRO A 156 -18.82 -19.51 15.43
CA PRO A 156 -18.81 -19.75 16.88
C PRO A 156 -17.58 -19.16 17.57
N HIS A 157 -16.52 -18.89 16.81
CA HIS A 157 -15.30 -18.26 17.32
C HIS A 157 -14.90 -17.04 16.48
N ARG A 158 -14.26 -16.08 17.16
CA ARG A 158 -13.74 -14.84 16.61
C ARG A 158 -12.25 -14.73 16.92
N THR A 159 -11.51 -14.08 16.04
CA THR A 159 -10.10 -13.78 16.28
C THR A 159 -9.94 -12.30 16.56
N TRP A 160 -9.20 -11.97 17.61
CA TRP A 160 -8.93 -10.60 18.02
C TRP A 160 -7.44 -10.26 17.97
N LEU A 161 -7.15 -8.97 17.84
CA LEU A 161 -5.84 -8.38 18.08
C LEU A 161 -5.93 -7.50 19.33
N ALA A 162 -5.09 -7.81 20.30
CA ALA A 162 -4.86 -7.03 21.51
C ALA A 162 -3.57 -6.23 21.38
N TYR A 163 -3.63 -4.96 21.76
CA TYR A 163 -2.49 -4.03 21.70
C TYR A 163 -2.05 -3.65 23.10
N PHE A 164 -0.78 -3.87 23.41
CA PHE A 164 -0.19 -3.61 24.72
C PHE A 164 1.00 -2.66 24.62
N PRO A 165 1.25 -1.82 25.63
CA PRO A 165 2.43 -0.95 25.65
C PRO A 165 3.73 -1.75 25.83
N LYS A 166 3.64 -2.93 26.44
CA LYS A 166 4.73 -3.90 26.63
C LYS A 166 4.20 -5.29 26.33
N ALA A 167 5.07 -6.22 25.93
CA ALA A 167 4.66 -7.60 25.71
C ALA A 167 4.10 -8.21 27.01
N PRO A 168 2.86 -8.74 27.00
CA PRO A 168 2.35 -9.51 28.13
C PRO A 168 3.10 -10.84 28.25
N ARG A 169 2.93 -11.55 29.37
CA ARG A 169 3.49 -12.90 29.52
C ARG A 169 2.92 -13.82 28.44
N GLY A 170 3.70 -14.75 27.91
CA GLY A 170 3.20 -15.69 26.92
C GLY A 170 2.38 -16.82 27.54
N GLY A 171 1.69 -17.61 26.71
CA GLY A 171 1.25 -18.95 27.09
C GLY A 171 -0.12 -19.08 27.74
N PHE A 172 -0.85 -17.99 27.95
CA PHE A 172 -2.19 -18.04 28.53
C PHE A 172 -3.30 -18.11 27.46
N ARG A 173 -4.50 -18.52 27.91
CA ARG A 173 -5.76 -18.55 27.15
C ARG A 173 -6.75 -17.60 27.81
N VAL A 174 -7.76 -17.17 27.07
CA VAL A 174 -8.89 -16.40 27.60
C VAL A 174 -10.13 -17.29 27.61
N PHE A 175 -10.93 -17.15 28.65
CA PHE A 175 -12.12 -17.97 28.92
C PHE A 175 -11.83 -19.48 28.97
N ASP A 176 -10.57 -19.86 29.17
CA ASP A 176 -10.05 -21.24 29.11
C ASP A 176 -10.31 -22.03 27.79
N GLU A 177 -11.06 -21.47 26.86
CA GLU A 177 -11.44 -22.06 25.58
C GLU A 177 -10.60 -21.55 24.40
N SER A 178 -10.06 -20.33 24.49
CA SER A 178 -9.34 -19.74 23.37
C SER A 178 -8.06 -20.52 23.04
N GLY A 179 -7.54 -20.32 21.84
CA GLY A 179 -6.17 -20.71 21.54
C GLY A 179 -5.18 -19.88 22.35
N VAL A 180 -3.95 -20.40 22.51
CA VAL A 180 -2.90 -19.71 23.24
C VAL A 180 -2.57 -18.38 22.57
N LEU A 181 -2.56 -17.30 23.36
CA LEU A 181 -2.22 -15.97 22.87
C LEU A 181 -0.77 -15.96 22.38
N ARG A 182 -0.54 -15.33 21.23
CA ARG A 182 0.78 -15.29 20.61
C ARG A 182 1.10 -13.93 19.99
N PRO A 183 2.37 -13.48 20.02
CA PRO A 183 2.77 -12.26 19.35
C PRO A 183 2.33 -12.26 17.89
N TYR A 184 1.66 -11.19 17.46
CA TYR A 184 1.25 -11.06 16.07
C TYR A 184 2.45 -10.64 15.22
N LYS A 185 2.85 -11.53 14.32
CA LYS A 185 3.84 -11.24 13.28
C LYS A 185 3.09 -10.91 12.00
N LYS A 186 3.28 -9.68 11.49
CA LYS A 186 2.83 -9.35 10.13
C LYS A 186 3.48 -10.34 9.18
N GLN A 187 2.65 -11.10 8.46
CA GLN A 187 3.12 -11.94 7.38
C GLN A 187 3.89 -11.06 6.40
N LYS A 188 5.16 -11.39 6.18
CA LYS A 188 5.93 -10.70 5.13
C LYS A 188 5.24 -11.01 3.81
N PRO A 189 4.95 -10.00 2.97
CA PRO A 189 4.49 -10.26 1.62
C PRO A 189 5.43 -11.28 0.98
N THR A 190 4.88 -12.32 0.36
CA THR A 190 5.70 -13.30 -0.35
C THR A 190 6.56 -12.56 -1.37
N GLU A 191 7.87 -12.75 -1.30
CA GLU A 191 8.81 -12.11 -2.22
C GLU A 191 8.47 -12.47 -3.66
N PHE A 192 8.71 -11.53 -4.57
CA PHE A 192 8.63 -11.79 -6.00
C PHE A 192 10.02 -12.20 -6.49
N CYS A 193 10.12 -13.41 -7.02
CA CYS A 193 11.37 -13.93 -7.53
C CYS A 193 11.66 -13.38 -8.92
N GLU A 194 12.67 -12.51 -9.03
CA GLU A 194 13.08 -11.89 -10.30
C GLU A 194 13.60 -12.90 -11.33
N ARG A 195 14.15 -14.05 -10.87
CA ARG A 195 14.61 -15.12 -11.76
C ARG A 195 13.44 -15.74 -12.52
N CYS A 196 12.45 -16.29 -11.81
CA CYS A 196 11.38 -17.09 -12.42
C CYS A 196 10.01 -16.38 -12.45
N ASN A 197 9.95 -15.11 -12.08
CA ASN A 197 8.73 -14.29 -11.99
C ASN A 197 7.62 -14.91 -11.11
N GLY A 198 8.02 -15.69 -10.11
CA GLY A 198 7.12 -16.41 -9.20
C GLY A 198 6.97 -15.73 -7.84
N HIS A 199 5.90 -16.02 -7.10
CA HIS A 199 5.72 -15.53 -5.73
C HIS A 199 6.27 -16.54 -4.72
N HIS A 200 7.56 -16.46 -4.43
CA HIS A 200 8.26 -17.21 -3.38
C HIS A 200 9.61 -16.54 -3.06
N PRO A 201 10.24 -16.86 -1.91
CA PRO A 201 11.58 -16.37 -1.60
C PRO A 201 12.59 -16.66 -2.72
N SER A 202 13.39 -15.65 -3.08
CA SER A 202 14.33 -15.75 -4.21
C SER A 202 15.56 -16.60 -3.90
N LYS A 203 15.98 -16.62 -2.63
CA LYS A 203 17.27 -17.17 -2.18
C LYS A 203 17.53 -18.61 -2.64
N ASN A 204 16.47 -19.44 -2.68
CA ASN A 204 16.58 -20.87 -3.01
C ASN A 204 15.77 -21.25 -4.27
N CYS A 205 15.60 -20.30 -5.21
CA CYS A 205 14.85 -20.56 -6.42
C CYS A 205 15.63 -21.48 -7.39
N SER A 206 15.16 -22.71 -7.55
CA SER A 206 15.67 -23.69 -8.53
C SER A 206 15.01 -23.60 -9.90
N ARG A 207 13.98 -22.76 -10.08
CA ARG A 207 13.27 -22.61 -11.35
C ARG A 207 14.14 -21.89 -12.39
N ALA A 208 14.00 -22.27 -13.65
CA ALA A 208 14.67 -21.63 -14.76
C ALA A 208 14.33 -20.12 -14.82
N PRO A 209 15.28 -19.27 -15.24
CA PRO A 209 14.99 -17.88 -15.56
C PRO A 209 13.87 -17.76 -16.58
N SER A 210 13.02 -16.74 -16.43
CA SER A 210 11.92 -16.50 -17.36
C SER A 210 11.84 -15.03 -17.76
N CYS A 211 11.40 -14.78 -18.98
CA CYS A 211 11.17 -13.44 -19.50
C CYS A 211 10.15 -12.68 -18.62
N ALA A 212 10.50 -11.48 -18.18
CA ALA A 212 9.65 -10.66 -17.33
C ALA A 212 8.39 -10.13 -18.04
N ASN A 213 8.38 -10.15 -19.38
CA ASN A 213 7.27 -9.69 -20.21
C ASN A 213 6.23 -10.79 -20.48
N CYS A 214 6.67 -11.99 -20.89
CA CYS A 214 5.77 -13.07 -21.32
C CYS A 214 5.90 -14.38 -20.50
N GLY A 215 6.84 -14.45 -19.56
CA GLY A 215 7.06 -15.64 -18.72
C GLY A 215 7.73 -16.83 -19.42
N SER A 216 8.17 -16.68 -20.67
CA SER A 216 8.88 -17.73 -21.42
C SER A 216 10.25 -18.03 -20.81
N THR A 217 10.63 -19.30 -20.75
CA THR A 217 12.00 -19.72 -20.36
C THR A 217 12.95 -19.84 -21.56
N TYR A 218 12.46 -19.60 -22.78
CA TYR A 218 13.22 -19.79 -24.02
C TYR A 218 14.02 -18.54 -24.45
N HIS A 219 13.73 -17.38 -23.88
CA HIS A 219 14.46 -16.14 -24.17
C HIS A 219 14.55 -15.24 -22.93
N THR A 220 15.61 -14.43 -22.87
CA THR A 220 15.74 -13.32 -21.94
C THR A 220 15.01 -12.08 -22.50
N ALA A 221 14.64 -11.15 -21.61
CA ALA A 221 13.72 -10.05 -21.91
C ALA A 221 14.10 -9.16 -23.11
N ASP A 222 15.38 -9.16 -23.52
CA ASP A 222 15.93 -8.26 -24.54
C ASP A 222 15.70 -8.72 -25.99
N ILE A 223 15.12 -9.90 -26.23
CA ILE A 223 14.94 -10.45 -27.59
C ILE A 223 13.44 -10.58 -27.95
N GLY A 224 12.54 -10.52 -26.97
CA GLY A 224 11.16 -10.94 -27.16
C GLY A 224 10.19 -9.82 -27.53
N MET A 225 9.90 -9.64 -28.83
CA MET A 225 8.68 -8.97 -29.33
C MET A 225 7.36 -9.68 -28.93
N ALA A 226 7.42 -10.59 -27.95
CA ALA A 226 6.28 -11.35 -27.49
C ALA A 226 5.26 -10.42 -26.82
N ALA A 227 3.99 -10.62 -27.12
CA ALA A 227 2.93 -9.92 -26.41
C ALA A 227 3.01 -10.24 -24.90
N THR A 228 2.77 -9.20 -24.08
CA THR A 228 2.83 -9.32 -22.63
C THR A 228 1.83 -10.35 -22.12
N LYS A 229 2.32 -11.39 -21.44
CA LYS A 229 1.52 -12.47 -20.87
C LYS A 229 2.03 -12.83 -19.47
N CYS A 230 1.12 -12.85 -18.50
CA CYS A 230 1.47 -13.12 -17.13
C CYS A 230 1.82 -14.60 -16.93
N ARG A 231 3.00 -14.90 -16.40
CA ARG A 231 3.43 -16.27 -16.07
C ARG A 231 2.53 -17.00 -15.07
N ASN A 232 1.90 -16.25 -14.16
CA ASN A 232 1.21 -16.79 -13.00
C ASN A 232 -0.31 -16.97 -13.23
N CYS A 233 -0.95 -16.02 -13.93
CA CYS A 233 -2.39 -16.06 -14.22
C CYS A 233 -2.74 -16.05 -15.72
N GLY A 234 -1.78 -15.95 -16.65
CA GLY A 234 -2.05 -15.96 -18.08
C GLY A 234 -2.64 -14.66 -18.68
N GLY A 235 -2.94 -13.65 -17.85
CA GLY A 235 -3.52 -12.37 -18.29
C GLY A 235 -2.58 -11.45 -19.09
N PRO A 236 -3.11 -10.42 -19.77
CA PRO A 236 -2.35 -9.50 -20.62
C PRO A 236 -1.59 -8.43 -19.81
N HIS A 237 -0.74 -8.87 -18.89
CA HIS A 237 0.09 -8.01 -18.05
C HIS A 237 1.32 -8.77 -17.53
N ARG A 238 2.32 -8.06 -17.02
CA ARG A 238 3.51 -8.68 -16.40
C ARG A 238 3.18 -9.36 -15.08
N ALA A 239 4.02 -10.31 -14.66
CA ALA A 239 3.77 -11.13 -13.47
C ALA A 239 3.89 -10.37 -12.13
N ASP A 240 4.67 -9.28 -12.10
CA ASP A 240 4.83 -8.36 -10.97
C ASP A 240 3.68 -7.35 -10.83
N SER A 241 2.81 -7.25 -11.84
CA SER A 241 1.66 -6.35 -11.87
C SER A 241 0.72 -6.57 -10.69
N ARG A 242 0.16 -5.47 -10.17
CA ARG A 242 -0.92 -5.51 -9.16
C ARG A 242 -2.23 -6.09 -9.71
N ARG A 243 -2.37 -6.19 -11.03
CA ARG A 243 -3.53 -6.81 -11.70
C ARG A 243 -3.51 -8.34 -11.63
N CYS A 244 -2.37 -8.94 -11.30
CA CYS A 244 -2.22 -10.39 -11.23
C CYS A 244 -3.03 -10.99 -10.06
N LEU A 245 -4.11 -11.70 -10.36
CA LEU A 245 -4.92 -12.39 -9.34
C LEU A 245 -4.17 -13.53 -8.64
N ALA A 246 -3.12 -14.06 -9.26
CA ALA A 246 -2.25 -15.06 -8.64
C ALA A 246 -1.28 -14.47 -7.61
N ARG A 247 -1.23 -13.14 -7.46
CA ARG A 247 -0.39 -12.46 -6.48
C ARG A 247 -0.93 -12.69 -5.06
N PRO A 248 -0.10 -13.16 -4.11
CA PRO A 248 -0.48 -13.27 -2.71
C PRO A 248 -0.98 -11.95 -2.14
N THR A 249 -2.06 -12.02 -1.38
CA THR A 249 -2.68 -10.86 -0.73
C THR A 249 -2.44 -10.90 0.78
N ARG A 250 -2.93 -9.90 1.50
CA ARG A 250 -2.92 -9.92 2.98
C ARG A 250 -3.69 -11.12 3.56
N SER A 251 -4.62 -11.69 2.81
CA SER A 251 -5.39 -12.88 3.21
C SER A 251 -4.66 -14.19 2.94
N GLY A 252 -3.47 -14.15 2.35
CA GLY A 252 -2.67 -15.31 2.00
C GLY A 252 -2.52 -15.52 0.49
N SER A 253 -1.87 -16.63 0.15
CA SER A 253 -1.68 -17.08 -1.23
C SER A 253 -2.95 -17.75 -1.76
N PRO A 254 -3.30 -17.58 -3.05
CA PRO A 254 -4.42 -18.28 -3.65
C PRO A 254 -4.31 -19.80 -3.59
N THR A 255 -5.43 -20.51 -3.47
CA THR A 255 -5.47 -21.98 -3.51
C THR A 255 -5.20 -22.51 -4.91
N LYS A 256 -4.96 -23.82 -5.05
CA LYS A 256 -4.74 -24.45 -6.36
C LYS A 256 -5.97 -24.29 -7.27
N GLU A 257 -7.17 -24.38 -6.71
CA GLU A 257 -8.44 -24.22 -7.41
C GLU A 257 -8.62 -22.78 -7.88
N GLN A 258 -8.35 -21.80 -7.01
CA GLN A 258 -8.37 -20.38 -7.37
C GLN A 258 -7.37 -20.06 -8.49
N LEU A 259 -6.14 -20.59 -8.41
CA LEU A 259 -5.13 -20.41 -9.46
C LEU A 259 -5.58 -21.01 -10.79
N LYS A 260 -6.28 -22.16 -10.78
CA LYS A 260 -6.84 -22.76 -12.00
C LYS A 260 -7.86 -21.82 -12.64
N THR A 261 -8.79 -21.29 -11.85
CA THR A 261 -9.79 -20.32 -12.33
C THR A 261 -9.14 -19.04 -12.85
N TYR A 262 -8.15 -18.49 -12.13
CA TYR A 262 -7.44 -17.29 -12.56
C TYR A 262 -6.68 -17.49 -13.86
N ARG A 263 -6.06 -18.65 -14.07
CA ARG A 263 -5.40 -18.99 -15.35
C ARG A 263 -6.39 -19.05 -16.50
N GLN A 264 -7.56 -19.68 -16.30
CA GLN A 264 -8.60 -19.73 -17.32
C GLN A 264 -9.13 -18.34 -17.69
N MET A 265 -9.40 -17.50 -16.70
CA MET A 265 -9.87 -16.13 -16.95
C MET A 265 -8.80 -15.26 -17.61
N GLY A 266 -7.56 -15.31 -17.10
CA GLY A 266 -6.47 -14.53 -17.67
C GLY A 266 -6.13 -14.95 -19.11
N GLU A 267 -6.18 -16.25 -19.42
CA GLU A 267 -5.99 -16.72 -20.79
C GLU A 267 -7.10 -16.22 -21.73
N ARG A 268 -8.36 -16.21 -21.29
CA ARG A 268 -9.47 -15.62 -22.06
C ARG A 268 -9.26 -14.13 -22.30
N GLU A 269 -8.86 -13.38 -21.28
CA GLU A 269 -8.60 -11.94 -21.37
C GLU A 269 -7.42 -11.67 -22.33
N TYR A 270 -6.34 -12.42 -22.21
CA TYR A 270 -5.19 -12.32 -23.10
C TYR A 270 -5.58 -12.58 -24.55
N ASN A 271 -6.33 -13.66 -24.82
CA ASN A 271 -6.80 -13.99 -26.15
C ASN A 271 -7.75 -12.93 -26.73
N ALA A 272 -8.59 -12.30 -25.91
CA ALA A 272 -9.43 -11.19 -26.34
C ALA A 272 -8.59 -9.98 -26.78
N VAL A 273 -7.57 -9.62 -25.99
CA VAL A 273 -6.64 -8.53 -26.33
C VAL A 273 -5.87 -8.85 -27.62
N GLN A 274 -5.39 -10.09 -27.81
CA GLN A 274 -4.70 -10.47 -29.05
C GLN A 274 -5.64 -10.38 -30.25
N ARG A 275 -6.89 -10.83 -30.14
CA ARG A 275 -7.88 -10.72 -31.23
C ARG A 275 -8.18 -9.26 -31.59
N ALA A 276 -8.31 -8.39 -30.59
CA ALA A 276 -8.51 -6.97 -30.81
C ALA A 276 -7.33 -6.35 -31.58
N LYS A 277 -6.10 -6.62 -31.16
CA LYS A 277 -4.89 -6.14 -31.86
C LYS A 277 -4.82 -6.59 -33.31
N VAL A 278 -5.08 -7.88 -33.57
CA VAL A 278 -5.12 -8.40 -34.95
C VAL A 278 -6.21 -7.73 -35.78
N ALA A 279 -7.37 -7.44 -35.18
CA ALA A 279 -8.43 -6.71 -35.88
C ALA A 279 -8.05 -5.26 -36.18
N GLU A 280 -7.40 -4.56 -35.23
CA GLU A 280 -6.87 -3.21 -35.41
C GLU A 280 -5.79 -3.16 -36.50
N GLU A 281 -4.85 -4.11 -36.50
CA GLU A 281 -3.81 -4.22 -37.54
C GLU A 281 -4.41 -4.48 -38.91
N LYS A 282 -5.44 -5.34 -38.99
CA LYS A 282 -6.17 -5.59 -40.24
C LYS A 282 -6.92 -4.34 -40.71
N ALA A 283 -7.64 -3.65 -39.84
CA ALA A 283 -8.34 -2.41 -40.18
C ALA A 283 -7.35 -1.34 -40.68
N ALA A 284 -6.23 -1.15 -39.99
CA ALA A 284 -5.18 -0.22 -40.40
C ALA A 284 -4.53 -0.61 -41.74
N SER A 285 -4.44 -1.91 -42.06
CA SER A 285 -3.95 -2.36 -43.36
C SER A 285 -4.93 -2.08 -44.49
N ILE A 286 -6.25 -2.26 -44.25
CA ILE A 286 -7.31 -1.95 -45.22
C ILE A 286 -7.34 -0.45 -45.52
N GLU A 287 -7.31 0.39 -44.48
CA GLU A 287 -7.26 1.85 -44.63
C GLU A 287 -6.05 2.29 -45.47
N ARG A 288 -4.86 1.71 -45.25
CA ARG A 288 -3.67 2.02 -46.06
C ARG A 288 -3.86 1.62 -47.52
N THR A 289 -4.45 0.45 -47.80
CA THR A 289 -4.71 0.03 -49.18
C THR A 289 -5.77 0.90 -49.88
N GLU A 290 -6.79 1.37 -49.17
CA GLU A 290 -7.81 2.27 -49.75
C GLU A 290 -7.26 3.65 -50.08
N ILE A 291 -6.34 4.19 -49.28
CA ILE A 291 -5.63 5.45 -49.54
C ILE A 291 -4.72 5.31 -50.79
N ASP A 292 -4.03 4.19 -50.94
CA ASP A 292 -3.14 3.95 -52.09
C ASP A 292 -3.91 3.76 -53.42
N LEU A 293 -5.09 3.12 -53.35
CA LEU A 293 -6.00 2.95 -54.48
C LEU A 293 -6.63 4.28 -54.93
N THR A 294 -6.97 5.18 -54.00
CA THR A 294 -7.51 6.51 -54.33
C THR A 294 -6.44 7.50 -54.80
N GLY A 295 -5.18 7.36 -54.36
CA GLY A 295 -4.05 8.09 -54.91
C GLY A 295 -3.71 7.69 -56.36
N SER A 296 -3.94 6.43 -56.73
CA SER A 296 -3.64 5.91 -58.07
C SER A 296 -4.72 6.25 -59.11
N GLN A 297 -5.98 6.45 -58.71
CA GLN A 297 -7.07 6.86 -59.63
C GLN A 297 -7.02 8.34 -60.04
N ALA A 298 -6.25 9.18 -59.34
CA ALA A 298 -6.09 10.60 -59.69
C ALA A 298 -5.17 10.85 -60.91
N SER A 299 -4.53 9.80 -61.45
CA SER A 299 -3.49 9.94 -62.48
C SER A 299 -3.89 9.44 -63.89
N GLU A 300 -5.12 8.96 -64.09
CA GLU A 300 -5.61 8.49 -65.40
C GLU A 300 -6.89 9.25 -65.85
N VAL A 301 -6.78 10.57 -66.07
CA VAL A 301 -7.60 11.26 -67.08
C VAL A 301 -6.69 12.17 -67.88
N SER A 302 -6.26 11.64 -69.03
CA SER A 302 -5.47 12.32 -70.06
C SER A 302 -6.40 13.05 -71.03
N MET A 303 -6.15 14.35 -71.19
CA MET A 303 -6.14 15.11 -72.45
C MET A 303 -7.39 15.16 -73.33
N THR A 304 -8.00 16.35 -73.40
CA THR A 304 -8.41 16.95 -74.68
C THR A 304 -8.03 18.43 -74.69
N VAL A 305 -7.41 18.83 -75.79
CA VAL A 305 -6.75 20.10 -76.11
C VAL A 305 -7.77 21.11 -76.71
N ASP A 306 -7.31 22.36 -76.85
CA ASP A 306 -7.86 23.53 -77.57
C ASP A 306 -8.65 24.53 -76.70
N ASN A 307 -8.43 25.85 -76.74
CA ASN A 307 -7.61 26.72 -77.60
C ASN A 307 -7.44 28.06 -76.86
N SER A 308 -6.28 28.71 -77.00
CA SER A 308 -5.96 30.00 -76.39
C SER A 308 -6.31 31.16 -77.32
N GLN A 309 -6.93 32.22 -76.79
CA GLN A 309 -6.71 33.58 -77.31
C GLN A 309 -6.77 34.65 -76.20
N ALA A 310 -5.65 35.36 -76.10
CA ALA A 310 -5.33 36.66 -75.47
C ALA A 310 -6.43 37.73 -75.70
N THR A 311 -6.68 38.79 -74.91
CA THR A 311 -5.96 39.68 -73.94
C THR A 311 -6.97 40.80 -73.52
N PRO A 312 -6.61 41.93 -72.87
CA PRO A 312 -6.23 42.15 -71.47
C PRO A 312 -7.12 43.25 -70.81
N VAL A 313 -6.63 43.87 -69.72
CA VAL A 313 -7.04 45.19 -69.15
C VAL A 313 -8.22 45.11 -68.17
N GLU A 314 -8.25 45.71 -66.98
CA GLU A 314 -7.34 46.41 -66.04
C GLU A 314 -8.16 46.54 -64.72
N ASP A 315 -7.51 46.94 -63.62
CA ASP A 315 -8.03 47.80 -62.53
C ASP A 315 -9.43 47.55 -61.94
N THR A 316 -9.67 47.57 -60.64
CA THR A 316 -9.00 48.20 -59.50
C THR A 316 -9.69 47.64 -58.23
N THR A 317 -8.93 47.53 -57.14
CA THR A 317 -9.23 48.13 -55.82
C THR A 317 -10.72 48.06 -55.39
N THR A 318 -11.17 47.45 -54.30
CA THR A 318 -10.69 47.52 -52.92
C THR A 318 -11.71 46.76 -52.06
N VAL A 319 -11.21 45.99 -51.10
CA VAL A 319 -11.52 46.03 -49.66
C VAL A 319 -12.99 46.16 -49.20
N ALA A 320 -13.37 45.17 -48.38
CA ALA A 320 -14.06 45.24 -47.08
C ALA A 320 -15.24 44.25 -47.04
N SER A 321 -15.08 43.09 -46.41
CA SER A 321 -15.14 42.84 -44.96
C SER A 321 -16.57 42.66 -44.44
N ARG A 322 -16.68 41.62 -43.58
CA ARG A 322 -17.79 41.24 -42.67
C ARG A 322 -18.81 40.33 -43.35
N LEU A 323 -19.10 39.12 -42.86
CA LEU A 323 -19.00 38.51 -41.53
C LEU A 323 -18.71 37.01 -41.67
#